data_AF-A0A2N0X0P8-F1
#
_entry.id   AF-A0A2N0X0P8-F1
#
_cell.length_a   1.000
_cell.length_b   1.000
_cell.length_c   1.000
_cell.angle_alpha   90.00
_cell.angle_beta   90.00
_cell.angle_gamma   90.00
#
_symmetry.space_group_name_H-M   'P 1'
#
loop_
_entity.id
_entity.type
_entity.pdbx_description
1 polymer ?
#
loop_
_entity_poly.entity_id
_entity_poly.type
_entity_poly.pdbx_seq_one_letter_code
_entity_poly.pdbx_strand_id
1 'polypeptide(L)'
;MTLWLTSSALYATSNAETQASQADKNQIHDKPLVERYVLDELKSLRHDFQDLERRITVDITDRELDVADKSLGYASNTVTYFFYIIAGVASMIAMIGWQSLREIRENTKKMANQQIKNISEQYEKQFETLEKDLRRKTRRIADNHIEIEKINEIHNLWLRAQKAQTPTQRIEAYDEILKIRAGDLEALTSKADAVMEMREFHWALSICNRVLEVDDNNQNALYQRACAYACLGVEEQAIYDLTRAIAGRATLKELAAEEADFENLKGNEKFEQLMHGDHT
;
A
#
# COMPACT_ATOMS: atom_id res chain seq x y z
N MET A 1 28.68 44.56 -86.04
CA MET A 1 28.96 43.97 -87.36
C MET A 1 27.62 43.54 -87.94
N THR A 2 26.79 44.44 -88.48
CA THR A 2 26.75 44.97 -89.87
C THR A 2 26.66 43.88 -90.95
N LEU A 3 25.61 43.99 -91.78
CA LEU A 3 25.41 43.61 -93.20
C LEU A 3 23.93 43.20 -93.35
N TRP A 4 22.96 43.97 -93.85
CA TRP A 4 22.81 44.85 -95.04
C TRP A 4 22.96 44.14 -96.40
N LEU A 5 21.98 44.46 -97.28
CA LEU A 5 21.92 44.39 -98.75
C LEU A 5 21.22 43.14 -99.36
N THR A 6 19.93 43.21 -99.74
CA THR A 6 19.30 43.83 -100.95
C THR A 6 19.50 43.03 -102.25
N SER A 7 18.43 42.74 -102.98
CA SER A 7 18.27 43.17 -104.39
C SER A 7 16.86 42.92 -104.91
N SER A 8 16.21 44.03 -105.22
CA SER A 8 15.00 44.17 -106.01
C SER A 8 15.38 44.61 -107.43
N ALA A 9 14.51 44.27 -108.39
CA ALA A 9 14.31 44.90 -109.70
C ALA A 9 15.29 44.59 -110.87
N LEU A 10 14.75 43.90 -111.87
CA LEU A 10 15.03 44.09 -113.30
C LEU A 10 13.66 43.99 -114.01
N TYR A 11 12.97 45.12 -114.14
CA TYR A 11 12.90 46.01 -115.31
C TYR A 11 12.03 45.48 -116.45
N ALA A 12 10.92 46.18 -116.63
CA ALA A 12 10.09 46.20 -117.84
C ALA A 12 10.64 47.24 -118.84
N THR A 13 10.74 46.85 -120.12
CA THR A 13 10.70 47.66 -121.37
C THR A 13 10.55 46.63 -122.50
N SER A 14 9.44 46.46 -123.23
CA SER A 14 8.69 47.32 -124.18
C SER A 14 9.40 47.58 -125.52
N ASN A 15 8.84 46.98 -126.59
CA ASN A 15 8.72 47.44 -128.00
C ASN A 15 10.01 47.52 -128.85
N ALA A 16 10.05 47.22 -130.16
CA ALA A 16 9.08 46.72 -131.15
C ALA A 16 9.85 46.42 -132.47
N GLU A 17 9.16 45.75 -133.42
CA GLU A 17 9.35 45.83 -134.89
C GLU A 17 10.50 45.00 -135.54
N THR A 18 10.36 44.18 -136.61
CA THR A 18 9.30 43.97 -137.62
C THR A 18 9.42 42.61 -138.34
N GLN A 19 8.29 41.89 -138.41
CA GLN A 19 7.76 40.96 -139.42
C GLN A 19 8.68 40.30 -140.48
N ALA A 20 8.73 38.95 -140.47
CA ALA A 20 8.45 38.09 -141.63
C ALA A 20 8.44 36.60 -141.21
N SER A 21 7.24 36.02 -141.00
CA SER A 21 6.82 34.72 -141.55
C SER A 21 5.59 34.22 -140.81
N GLN A 22 4.45 34.25 -141.50
CA GLN A 22 3.26 33.49 -141.18
C GLN A 22 3.49 32.03 -141.61
N ALA A 23 3.74 31.14 -140.66
CA ALA A 23 3.50 29.69 -140.65
C ALA A 23 4.05 29.22 -139.28
N ASP A 24 3.29 28.79 -138.29
CA ASP A 24 2.24 27.78 -138.33
C ASP A 24 1.38 27.93 -137.07
N LYS A 25 0.06 27.98 -137.25
CA LYS A 25 -0.93 27.89 -136.17
C LYS A 25 -1.33 26.41 -136.07
N ASN A 26 -1.42 25.93 -134.83
CA ASN A 26 -2.16 24.74 -134.37
C ASN A 26 -1.37 23.45 -134.10
N GLN A 27 -1.88 22.72 -133.10
CA GLN A 27 -1.78 21.28 -132.86
C GLN A 27 -0.79 20.75 -131.80
N ILE A 28 -1.02 21.14 -130.53
CA ILE A 28 -0.91 20.17 -129.40
C ILE A 28 -2.21 20.16 -128.57
N HIS A 29 -3.35 20.37 -129.23
CA HIS A 29 -4.69 20.20 -128.62
C HIS A 29 -5.64 19.35 -129.47
N ASP A 30 -5.15 18.65 -130.51
CA ASP A 30 -5.99 17.88 -131.44
C ASP A 30 -5.76 16.35 -131.34
N LYS A 31 -5.76 15.77 -130.14
CA LYS A 31 -5.93 14.31 -129.95
C LYS A 31 -6.79 14.01 -128.71
N PRO A 32 -8.04 13.54 -128.85
CA PRO A 32 -8.92 13.19 -127.73
C PRO A 32 -8.36 12.08 -126.82
N LEU A 33 -7.32 11.37 -127.26
CA LEU A 33 -6.70 10.27 -126.52
C LEU A 33 -5.71 10.74 -125.43
N VAL A 34 -5.06 11.90 -125.58
CA VAL A 34 -4.01 12.35 -124.64
C VAL A 34 -4.60 12.95 -123.36
N GLU A 35 -5.71 13.68 -123.46
CA GLU A 35 -6.44 14.23 -122.31
C GLU A 35 -6.93 13.13 -121.37
N ARG A 36 -7.47 12.04 -121.94
CA ARG A 36 -7.92 10.88 -121.16
C ARG A 36 -6.78 10.21 -120.41
N TYR A 37 -5.62 10.05 -121.04
CA TYR A 37 -4.45 9.43 -120.40
C TYR A 37 -3.98 10.25 -119.18
N VAL A 38 -3.90 11.58 -119.31
CA VAL A 38 -3.50 12.46 -118.19
C VAL A 38 -4.53 12.41 -117.05
N LEU A 39 -5.83 12.37 -117.38
CA LEU A 39 -6.90 12.22 -116.38
C LEU A 39 -6.85 10.86 -115.68
N ASP A 40 -6.59 9.78 -116.41
CA ASP A 40 -6.47 8.43 -115.84
C ASP A 40 -5.22 8.33 -114.93
N GLU A 41 -4.07 8.91 -115.33
CA GLU A 41 -2.87 9.00 -114.49
C GLU A 41 -3.14 9.82 -113.21
N LEU A 42 -3.77 11.00 -113.32
CA LEU A 42 -4.13 11.80 -112.13
C LEU A 42 -5.12 11.09 -111.21
N LYS A 43 -6.05 10.32 -111.78
CA LYS A 43 -7.00 9.51 -111.00
C LYS A 43 -6.29 8.36 -110.29
N SER A 44 -5.35 7.67 -110.96
CA SER A 44 -4.53 6.63 -110.35
C SER A 44 -3.66 7.19 -109.22
N LEU A 45 -3.02 8.34 -109.45
CA LEU A 45 -2.16 9.01 -108.49
C LEU A 45 -2.93 9.51 -107.26
N ARG A 46 -4.18 9.94 -107.45
CA ARG A 46 -5.09 10.23 -106.33
C ARG A 46 -5.43 8.98 -105.53
N HIS A 47 -5.70 7.86 -106.18
CA HIS A 47 -5.96 6.60 -105.48
C HIS A 47 -4.72 6.11 -104.73
N ASP A 48 -3.54 6.18 -105.35
CA ASP A 48 -2.27 5.82 -104.71
C ASP A 48 -1.98 6.71 -103.49
N PHE A 49 -2.26 8.01 -103.60
CA PHE A 49 -2.13 8.94 -102.48
C PHE A 49 -3.08 8.59 -101.34
N GLN A 50 -4.35 8.28 -101.64
CA GLN A 50 -5.34 7.84 -100.65
C GLN A 50 -4.95 6.52 -99.98
N ASP A 51 -4.43 5.56 -100.73
CA ASP A 51 -3.98 4.27 -100.18
C ASP A 51 -2.69 4.39 -99.39
N LEU A 52 -1.81 5.31 -99.76
CA LEU A 52 -0.64 5.67 -98.97
C LEU A 52 -1.03 6.34 -97.65
N GLU A 53 -1.93 7.33 -97.68
CA GLU A 53 -2.46 7.97 -96.47
C GLU A 53 -3.13 6.96 -95.54
N ARG A 54 -3.94 6.04 -96.09
CA ARG A 54 -4.56 4.96 -95.32
C ARG A 54 -3.50 4.08 -94.66
N ARG A 55 -2.49 3.62 -95.40
CA ARG A 55 -1.42 2.75 -94.86
C ARG A 55 -0.62 3.45 -93.77
N ILE A 56 -0.20 4.69 -94.02
CA ILE A 56 0.54 5.49 -93.03
C ILE A 56 -0.32 5.69 -91.78
N THR A 57 -1.61 5.98 -91.93
CA THR A 57 -2.52 6.14 -90.80
C THR A 57 -2.59 4.86 -89.97
N VAL A 58 -2.77 3.70 -90.62
CA VAL A 58 -2.81 2.40 -89.94
C VAL A 58 -1.50 2.10 -89.22
N ASP A 59 -0.35 2.26 -89.89
CA ASP A 59 0.97 2.00 -89.31
C ASP A 59 1.29 2.92 -88.11
N ILE A 60 0.88 4.19 -88.17
CA ILE A 60 1.03 5.13 -87.05
C ILE A 60 0.15 4.69 -85.88
N THR A 61 -1.13 4.39 -86.15
CA THR A 61 -2.06 3.95 -85.10
C THR A 61 -1.60 2.65 -84.44
N ASP A 62 -1.07 1.69 -85.22
CA ASP A 62 -0.58 0.42 -84.69
C ASP A 62 0.66 0.63 -83.80
N ARG A 63 1.56 1.55 -84.17
CA ARG A 63 2.71 1.92 -83.32
C ARG A 63 2.27 2.64 -82.06
N GLU A 64 1.30 3.54 -82.15
CA GLU A 64 0.76 4.22 -80.96
C GLU A 64 0.09 3.22 -80.01
N LEU A 65 -0.63 2.24 -80.54
CA LEU A 65 -1.22 1.15 -79.75
C LEU A 65 -0.16 0.26 -79.10
N ASP A 66 0.88 -0.17 -79.82
CA ASP A 66 1.97 -0.99 -79.23
C ASP A 66 2.74 -0.23 -78.14
N VAL A 67 2.99 1.07 -78.33
CA VAL A 67 3.62 1.92 -77.31
C VAL A 67 2.68 2.07 -76.10
N ALA A 68 1.38 2.29 -76.34
CA ALA A 68 0.37 2.36 -75.28
C ALA A 68 0.30 1.04 -74.49
N ASP A 69 0.24 -0.11 -75.16
CA ASP A 69 0.18 -1.42 -74.53
C ASP A 69 1.44 -1.73 -73.69
N LYS A 70 2.63 -1.41 -74.20
CA LYS A 70 3.87 -1.54 -73.41
C LYS A 70 3.84 -0.65 -72.17
N SER A 71 3.41 0.60 -72.30
CA SER A 71 3.30 1.53 -71.18
C SER A 71 2.27 1.08 -70.14
N LEU A 72 1.12 0.55 -70.58
CA LEU A 72 0.09 -0.05 -69.73
C LEU A 72 0.61 -1.30 -69.02
N GLY A 73 1.40 -2.13 -69.70
CA GLY A 73 2.08 -3.29 -69.10
C GLY A 73 3.07 -2.90 -68.00
N TYR A 74 3.90 -1.86 -68.23
CA TYR A 74 4.80 -1.35 -67.19
C TYR A 74 4.04 -0.76 -65.99
N ALA A 75 2.97 -0.01 -66.24
CA ALA A 75 2.11 0.53 -65.19
C ALA A 75 1.44 -0.58 -64.37
N SER A 76 0.89 -1.61 -65.02
CA SER A 76 0.26 -2.75 -64.34
C SER A 76 1.26 -3.56 -63.50
N ASN A 77 2.45 -3.83 -64.03
CA ASN A 77 3.48 -4.59 -63.31
C ASN A 77 4.03 -3.82 -62.10
N THR A 78 4.31 -2.52 -62.24
CA THR A 78 4.78 -1.70 -61.11
C THR A 78 3.74 -1.61 -60.01
N VAL A 79 2.47 -1.38 -60.36
CA VAL A 79 1.35 -1.41 -59.41
C VAL A 79 1.26 -2.76 -58.69
N THR A 80 1.39 -3.87 -59.42
CA THR A 80 1.39 -5.23 -58.85
C THR A 80 2.54 -5.44 -57.86
N TYR A 81 3.77 -5.00 -58.17
CA TYR A 81 4.90 -5.12 -57.25
C TYR A 81 4.75 -4.26 -56.00
N PHE A 82 4.20 -3.05 -56.11
CA PHE A 82 3.87 -2.23 -54.93
C PHE A 82 2.88 -2.94 -54.02
N PHE A 83 1.84 -3.58 -54.59
CA PHE A 83 0.91 -4.39 -53.80
C PHE A 83 1.60 -5.54 -53.08
N TYR A 84 2.55 -6.25 -53.72
CA TYR A 84 3.30 -7.32 -53.04
C TYR A 84 4.21 -6.81 -51.92
N ILE A 85 4.87 -5.66 -52.10
CA ILE A 85 5.70 -5.06 -51.06
C ILE A 85 4.83 -4.64 -49.87
N ILE A 86 3.70 -3.98 -50.13
CA ILE A 86 2.75 -3.58 -49.09
C ILE A 86 2.22 -4.81 -48.36
N ALA A 87 1.87 -5.88 -49.08
CA ALA A 87 1.41 -7.13 -48.49
C ALA A 87 2.49 -7.79 -47.62
N GLY A 88 3.74 -7.81 -48.08
CA GLY A 88 4.88 -8.33 -47.31
C GLY A 88 5.12 -7.54 -46.02
N VAL A 89 5.14 -6.20 -46.10
CA VAL A 89 5.29 -5.32 -44.94
C VAL A 89 4.10 -5.47 -43.98
N ALA A 90 2.87 -5.53 -44.49
CA ALA A 90 1.67 -5.74 -43.69
C ALA A 90 1.71 -7.09 -42.96
N SER A 91 2.15 -8.16 -43.63
CA SER A 91 2.34 -9.49 -43.02
C SER A 91 3.38 -9.46 -41.90
N MET A 92 4.50 -8.75 -42.10
CA MET A 92 5.56 -8.63 -41.10
C MET A 92 5.09 -7.84 -39.87
N ILE A 93 4.38 -6.72 -40.07
CA ILE A 93 3.79 -5.91 -38.99
C ILE A 93 2.73 -6.73 -38.24
N ALA A 94 1.89 -7.49 -38.94
CA ALA A 94 0.87 -8.33 -38.32
C ALA A 94 1.49 -9.41 -37.42
N MET A 95 2.59 -10.05 -37.87
CA MET A 95 3.28 -11.07 -37.09
C MET A 95 3.90 -10.49 -35.81
N ILE A 96 4.61 -9.36 -35.92
CA ILE A 96 5.23 -8.67 -34.77
C ILE A 96 4.16 -8.12 -33.82
N GLY A 97 3.09 -7.52 -34.37
CA GLY A 97 1.97 -6.98 -33.61
C GLY A 97 1.23 -8.06 -32.82
N TRP A 98 1.04 -9.25 -33.40
CA TRP A 98 0.39 -10.37 -32.71
C TRP A 98 1.22 -10.90 -31.52
N GLN A 99 2.55 -11.04 -31.70
CA GLN A 99 3.44 -11.46 -30.62
C GLN A 99 3.43 -10.44 -29.46
N SER A 100 3.59 -9.15 -29.77
CA SER A 100 3.55 -8.07 -28.77
C SER A 100 2.23 -8.02 -28.00
N LEU A 101 1.08 -8.12 -28.71
CA LEU A 101 -0.23 -8.10 -28.05
C LEU A 101 -0.41 -9.30 -27.10
N ARG A 102 0.09 -10.48 -27.51
CA ARG A 102 0.06 -11.69 -26.68
C ARG A 102 0.95 -11.55 -25.45
N GLU A 103 2.17 -11.03 -25.61
CA GLU A 103 3.12 -10.78 -24.53
C GLU A 103 2.58 -9.76 -23.52
N ILE A 104 2.02 -8.63 -23.98
CA ILE A 104 1.39 -7.64 -23.12
C ILE A 104 0.26 -8.27 -22.31
N ARG A 105 -0.61 -9.08 -22.94
CA ARG A 105 -1.71 -9.76 -22.25
C ARG A 105 -1.21 -10.77 -21.21
N GLU A 106 -0.12 -11.49 -21.50
CA GLU A 106 0.44 -12.45 -20.56
C GLU A 106 1.15 -11.76 -19.40
N ASN A 107 1.93 -10.72 -19.67
CA ASN A 107 2.64 -9.94 -18.66
C ASN A 107 1.67 -9.18 -17.75
N THR A 108 0.63 -8.56 -18.30
CA THR A 108 -0.42 -7.90 -17.51
C THR A 108 -1.16 -8.88 -16.60
N LYS A 109 -1.50 -10.08 -17.09
CA LYS A 109 -2.08 -11.14 -16.25
C LYS A 109 -1.12 -11.59 -15.14
N LYS A 110 0.16 -11.80 -15.46
CA LYS A 110 1.19 -12.18 -14.47
C LYS A 110 1.35 -11.09 -13.40
N MET A 111 1.42 -9.82 -13.80
CA MET A 111 1.50 -8.68 -12.88
C MET A 111 0.26 -8.59 -11.99
N ALA A 112 -0.94 -8.72 -12.56
CA ALA A 112 -2.19 -8.71 -11.78
C ALA A 112 -2.22 -9.87 -10.76
N ASN A 113 -1.86 -11.09 -11.18
CA ASN A 113 -1.77 -12.24 -10.27
C ASN A 113 -0.73 -12.02 -9.16
N GLN A 114 0.42 -11.42 -9.49
CA GLN A 114 1.44 -11.12 -8.50
C GLN A 114 1.00 -10.04 -7.50
N GLN A 115 0.30 -9.01 -7.96
CA GLN A 115 -0.29 -7.99 -7.08
C GLN A 115 -1.32 -8.61 -6.14
N ILE A 116 -2.23 -9.44 -6.66
CA ILE A 116 -3.21 -10.18 -5.85
C ILE A 116 -2.50 -11.02 -4.80
N LYS A 117 -1.46 -11.77 -5.20
CA LYS A 117 -0.67 -12.59 -4.28
C LYS A 117 0.01 -11.77 -3.18
N ASN A 118 0.66 -10.67 -3.53
CA ASN A 118 1.32 -9.80 -2.57
C ASN A 118 0.30 -9.20 -1.58
N ILE A 119 -0.87 -8.78 -2.07
CA ILE A 119 -1.96 -8.26 -1.24
C ILE A 119 -2.47 -9.36 -0.29
N SER A 120 -2.70 -10.57 -0.78
CA SER A 120 -3.14 -11.68 0.07
C SER A 120 -2.11 -12.02 1.16
N GLU A 121 -0.81 -12.05 0.82
CA GLU A 121 0.25 -12.31 1.79
C GLU A 121 0.36 -11.18 2.84
N GLN A 122 0.16 -9.93 2.44
CA GLN A 122 0.12 -8.80 3.36
C GLN A 122 -1.07 -8.90 4.32
N TYR A 123 -2.26 -9.18 3.81
CA TYR A 123 -3.45 -9.36 4.64
C TYR A 123 -3.34 -10.57 5.57
N GLU A 124 -2.78 -11.69 5.11
CA GLU A 124 -2.54 -12.87 5.93
C GLU A 124 -1.60 -12.55 7.10
N LYS A 125 -0.49 -11.86 6.85
CA LYS A 125 0.43 -11.41 7.90
C LYS A 125 -0.24 -10.45 8.88
N GLN A 126 -0.98 -9.46 8.38
CA GLN A 126 -1.70 -8.51 9.24
C GLN A 126 -2.74 -9.24 10.09
N PHE A 127 -3.49 -10.17 9.50
CA PHE A 127 -4.48 -10.97 10.20
C PHE A 127 -3.84 -11.81 11.30
N GLU A 128 -2.71 -12.46 11.03
CA GLU A 128 -1.98 -13.24 12.03
C GLU A 128 -1.50 -12.36 13.19
N THR A 129 -0.97 -11.16 12.90
CA THR A 129 -0.56 -10.21 13.96
C THR A 129 -1.75 -9.72 14.78
N LEU A 130 -2.87 -9.41 14.13
CA LEU A 130 -4.10 -8.98 14.79
C LEU A 130 -4.66 -10.08 15.68
N GLU A 131 -4.67 -11.32 15.20
CA GLU A 131 -5.14 -12.48 15.96
C GLU A 131 -4.26 -12.71 17.20
N LYS A 132 -2.93 -12.62 17.04
CA LYS A 132 -1.99 -12.73 18.18
C LYS A 132 -2.24 -11.64 19.22
N ASP A 133 -2.43 -10.40 18.78
CA ASP A 133 -2.71 -9.28 19.68
C ASP A 133 -4.07 -9.39 20.38
N LEU A 134 -5.11 -9.83 19.66
CA LEU A 134 -6.42 -10.11 20.23
C LEU A 134 -6.32 -11.22 21.29
N ARG A 135 -5.70 -12.36 20.96
CA ARG A 135 -5.49 -13.47 21.91
C ARG A 135 -4.75 -13.00 23.16
N ARG A 136 -3.70 -12.19 23.01
CA ARG A 136 -2.94 -11.63 24.13
C ARG A 136 -3.79 -10.70 25.00
N LYS A 137 -4.56 -9.78 24.39
CA LYS A 137 -5.46 -8.87 25.10
C LYS A 137 -6.55 -9.63 25.83
N THR A 138 -7.17 -10.62 25.19
CA THR A 138 -8.21 -11.46 25.82
C THR A 138 -7.67 -12.22 27.02
N ARG A 139 -6.47 -12.81 26.94
CA ARG A 139 -5.84 -13.46 28.09
C ARG A 139 -5.64 -12.50 29.26
N ARG A 140 -5.08 -11.30 29.00
CA ARG A 140 -4.92 -10.27 30.04
C ARG A 140 -6.24 -9.84 30.66
N ILE A 141 -7.29 -9.71 29.86
CA ILE A 141 -8.62 -9.37 30.36
C ILE A 141 -9.14 -10.49 31.27
N ALA A 142 -8.98 -11.75 30.87
CA ALA A 142 -9.36 -12.89 31.68
C ALA A 142 -8.56 -12.95 33.00
N ASP A 143 -7.24 -12.79 32.94
CA ASP A 143 -6.36 -12.77 34.13
C ASP A 143 -6.76 -11.62 35.07
N ASN A 144 -6.98 -10.42 34.53
CA ASN A 144 -7.43 -9.27 35.31
C ASN A 144 -8.81 -9.51 35.94
N HIS A 145 -9.72 -10.18 35.25
CA HIS A 145 -11.03 -10.53 35.81
C HIS A 145 -10.90 -11.47 37.01
N ILE A 146 -10.01 -12.47 36.92
CA ILE A 146 -9.72 -13.38 38.04
C ILE A 146 -9.17 -12.60 39.24
N GLU A 147 -8.26 -11.65 39.02
CA GLU A 147 -7.72 -10.83 40.12
C GLU A 147 -8.78 -9.88 40.72
N ILE A 148 -9.65 -9.29 39.90
CA ILE A 148 -10.77 -8.47 40.40
C ILE A 148 -11.73 -9.31 41.25
N GLU A 149 -12.01 -10.54 40.83
CA GLU A 149 -12.87 -11.46 41.58
C GLU A 149 -12.25 -11.81 42.95
N LYS A 150 -10.96 -12.14 42.99
CA LYS A 150 -10.23 -12.36 44.26
C LYS A 150 -10.25 -11.14 45.17
N ILE A 151 -10.04 -9.93 44.63
CA ILE A 151 -10.08 -8.69 45.42
C ILE A 151 -11.48 -8.47 46.00
N ASN A 152 -12.52 -8.69 45.20
CA ASN A 152 -13.91 -8.56 45.67
C ASN A 152 -14.25 -9.61 46.74
N GLU A 153 -13.78 -10.85 46.58
CA GLU A 153 -13.93 -11.90 47.57
C GLU A 153 -13.23 -11.52 48.89
N ILE A 154 -11.96 -11.12 48.83
CA ILE A 154 -11.21 -10.63 49.99
C ILE A 154 -11.93 -9.45 50.65
N HIS A 155 -12.43 -8.50 49.86
CA HIS A 155 -13.17 -7.35 50.38
C HIS A 155 -14.45 -7.77 51.12
N ASN A 156 -15.21 -8.71 50.56
CA ASN A 156 -16.41 -9.26 51.21
C ASN A 156 -16.06 -9.97 52.52
N LEU A 157 -14.94 -10.71 52.56
CA LEU A 157 -14.43 -11.34 53.78
C LEU A 157 -14.01 -10.30 54.84
N TRP A 158 -13.36 -9.22 54.44
CA TRP A 158 -13.03 -8.09 55.33
C TRP A 158 -14.29 -7.46 55.92
N LEU A 159 -15.32 -7.22 55.10
CA LEU A 159 -16.61 -6.71 55.58
C LEU A 159 -17.29 -7.68 56.56
N ARG A 160 -17.12 -9.00 56.35
CA ARG A 160 -17.62 -10.03 57.27
C ARG A 160 -16.87 -9.99 58.59
N ALA A 161 -15.54 -9.90 58.56
CA ALA A 161 -14.70 -9.78 59.74
C ALA A 161 -15.07 -8.52 60.55
N GLN A 162 -15.25 -7.38 59.88
CA GLN A 162 -15.62 -6.13 60.56
C GLN A 162 -17.00 -6.19 61.23
N LYS A 163 -17.95 -6.93 60.66
CA LYS A 163 -19.30 -7.09 61.22
C LYS A 163 -19.39 -8.20 62.27
N ALA A 164 -18.39 -9.07 62.38
CA ALA A 164 -18.39 -10.18 63.32
C ALA A 164 -18.20 -9.69 64.75
N GLN A 165 -19.13 -10.06 65.63
CA GLN A 165 -19.11 -9.66 67.04
C GLN A 165 -18.12 -10.48 67.86
N THR A 166 -17.92 -11.77 67.53
CA THR A 166 -17.01 -12.63 68.28
C THR A 166 -15.61 -12.64 67.66
N PRO A 167 -14.56 -12.65 68.49
CA PRO A 167 -13.18 -12.72 67.99
C PRO A 167 -12.89 -14.02 67.22
N THR A 168 -13.52 -15.13 67.61
CA THR A 168 -13.42 -16.42 66.90
C THR A 168 -13.88 -16.34 65.45
N GLN A 169 -15.01 -15.68 65.19
CA GLN A 169 -15.54 -15.50 63.83
C GLN A 169 -14.67 -14.56 63.01
N ARG A 170 -14.06 -13.54 63.64
CA ARG A 170 -13.08 -12.67 62.97
C ARG A 170 -11.85 -13.45 62.54
N ILE A 171 -11.33 -14.30 63.43
CA ILE A 171 -10.18 -15.17 63.13
C ILE A 171 -10.49 -16.10 61.96
N GLU A 172 -11.66 -16.74 61.94
CA GLU A 172 -12.08 -17.60 60.82
C GLU A 172 -12.12 -16.82 59.49
N ALA A 173 -12.69 -15.61 59.49
CA ALA A 173 -12.73 -14.75 58.31
C ALA A 173 -11.33 -14.33 57.83
N TYR A 174 -10.42 -13.99 58.76
CA TYR A 174 -9.03 -13.69 58.41
C TYR A 174 -8.29 -14.92 57.88
N ASP A 175 -8.57 -16.12 58.40
CA ASP A 175 -8.00 -17.36 57.87
C ASP A 175 -8.48 -17.67 56.46
N GLU A 176 -9.72 -17.33 56.11
CA GLU A 176 -10.21 -17.40 54.73
C GLU A 176 -9.46 -16.41 53.82
N ILE A 177 -9.25 -15.16 54.26
CA ILE A 177 -8.46 -14.16 53.52
C ILE A 177 -7.03 -14.66 53.28
N LEU A 178 -6.40 -15.22 54.31
CA LEU A 178 -5.03 -15.72 54.24
C LEU A 178 -4.88 -16.98 53.37
N LYS A 179 -5.94 -17.75 53.13
CA LYS A 179 -5.92 -18.83 52.12
C LYS A 179 -5.84 -18.27 50.70
N ILE A 180 -6.49 -17.15 50.42
CA ILE A 180 -6.47 -16.49 49.11
C ILE A 180 -5.15 -15.71 48.95
N ARG A 181 -4.75 -14.97 49.99
CA ARG A 181 -3.55 -14.13 50.01
C ARG A 181 -2.72 -14.40 51.28
N ALA A 182 -1.89 -15.43 51.22
CA ALA A 182 -1.08 -15.89 52.36
C ALA A 182 -0.06 -14.86 52.89
N GLY A 183 0.32 -13.88 52.08
CA GLY A 183 1.26 -12.82 52.44
C GLY A 183 0.59 -11.50 52.82
N ASP A 184 -0.70 -11.49 53.12
CA ASP A 184 -1.39 -10.27 53.55
C ASP A 184 -1.03 -9.93 55.00
N LEU A 185 -0.11 -8.98 55.18
CA LEU A 185 0.37 -8.55 56.49
C LEU A 185 -0.74 -7.88 57.29
N GLU A 186 -1.65 -7.15 56.65
CA GLU A 186 -2.76 -6.48 57.33
C GLU A 186 -3.69 -7.52 57.95
N ALA A 187 -4.09 -8.54 57.17
CA ALA A 187 -4.93 -9.63 57.67
C ALA A 187 -4.25 -10.42 58.80
N LEU A 188 -2.93 -10.63 58.76
CA LEU A 188 -2.18 -11.24 59.87
C LEU A 188 -2.20 -10.36 61.13
N THR A 189 -1.97 -9.04 61.00
CA THR A 189 -2.01 -8.14 62.16
C THR A 189 -3.41 -8.02 62.77
N SER A 190 -4.45 -7.95 61.95
CA SER A 190 -5.84 -7.92 62.42
C SER A 190 -6.28 -9.27 63.02
N LYS A 191 -5.70 -10.39 62.55
CA LYS A 191 -5.87 -11.68 63.20
C LYS A 191 -5.20 -11.70 64.58
N ALA A 192 -3.98 -11.16 64.71
CA ALA A 192 -3.31 -11.06 66.02
C ALA A 192 -4.13 -10.24 67.02
N ASP A 193 -4.71 -9.12 66.57
CA ASP A 193 -5.62 -8.29 67.37
C ASP A 193 -6.87 -9.07 67.85
N ALA A 194 -7.53 -9.80 66.95
CA ALA A 194 -8.66 -10.65 67.34
C ALA A 194 -8.26 -11.78 68.32
N VAL A 195 -7.04 -12.29 68.23
CA VAL A 195 -6.48 -13.29 69.17
C VAL A 195 -6.15 -12.64 70.52
N MET A 196 -5.68 -11.40 70.53
CA MET A 196 -5.45 -10.60 71.75
C MET A 196 -6.75 -10.42 72.53
N GLU A 197 -7.87 -10.14 71.86
CA GLU A 197 -9.19 -10.05 72.49
C GLU A 197 -9.64 -11.37 73.16
N MET A 198 -9.16 -12.52 72.67
CA MET A 198 -9.37 -13.83 73.30
C MET A 198 -8.44 -14.11 74.48
N ARG A 199 -7.51 -13.19 74.78
CA ARG A 199 -6.45 -13.33 75.79
C ARG A 199 -5.47 -14.48 75.53
N GLU A 200 -5.34 -14.91 74.27
CA GLU A 200 -4.40 -15.95 73.84
C GLU A 200 -3.05 -15.32 73.43
N PHE A 201 -2.37 -14.69 74.39
CA PHE A 201 -1.20 -13.83 74.14
C PHE A 201 -0.02 -14.53 73.44
N HIS A 202 0.25 -15.79 73.78
CA HIS A 202 1.32 -16.57 73.13
C HIS A 202 1.07 -16.80 71.64
N TRP A 203 -0.22 -16.97 71.27
CA TRP A 203 -0.59 -17.15 69.88
C TRP A 203 -0.49 -15.83 69.11
N ALA A 204 -0.96 -14.72 69.70
CA ALA A 204 -0.78 -13.38 69.13
C ALA A 204 0.71 -13.05 68.89
N LEU A 205 1.59 -13.33 69.86
CA LEU A 205 3.04 -13.17 69.70
C LEU A 205 3.60 -13.94 68.51
N SER A 206 3.18 -15.21 68.34
CA SER A 206 3.61 -16.05 67.21
C SER A 206 3.21 -15.43 65.87
N ILE A 207 1.98 -14.90 65.76
CA ILE A 207 1.50 -14.23 64.55
C ILE A 207 2.27 -12.92 64.30
N CYS A 208 2.43 -12.07 65.31
CA CYS A 208 3.17 -10.82 65.19
C CYS A 208 4.64 -11.06 64.80
N ASN A 209 5.30 -12.07 65.36
CA ASN A 209 6.66 -12.44 64.99
C ASN A 209 6.76 -12.82 63.50
N ARG A 210 5.79 -13.58 62.97
CA ARG A 210 5.74 -13.91 61.54
C ARG A 210 5.55 -12.69 60.64
N VAL A 211 4.78 -11.69 61.09
CA VAL A 211 4.63 -10.42 60.35
C VAL A 211 5.96 -9.68 60.34
N LEU A 212 6.63 -9.61 61.49
CA LEU A 212 7.89 -8.89 61.66
C LEU A 212 9.06 -9.57 60.94
N GLU A 213 9.04 -10.89 60.78
CA GLU A 213 10.01 -11.60 59.92
C GLU A 213 9.96 -11.15 58.44
N VAL A 214 8.79 -10.67 57.97
CA VAL A 214 8.61 -10.18 56.59
C VAL A 214 8.79 -8.66 56.53
N ASP A 215 8.23 -7.94 57.50
CA ASP A 215 8.33 -6.49 57.63
C ASP A 215 8.69 -6.13 59.08
N ASP A 216 9.99 -6.05 59.33
CA ASP A 216 10.56 -5.73 60.64
C ASP A 216 10.06 -4.40 61.21
N ASN A 217 9.61 -3.47 60.37
CA ASN A 217 9.17 -2.13 60.75
C ASN A 217 7.64 -1.98 60.70
N ASN A 218 6.89 -3.09 60.68
CA ASN A 218 5.44 -3.03 60.71
C ASN A 218 4.94 -2.49 62.06
N GLN A 219 4.46 -1.26 62.06
CA GLN A 219 4.08 -0.53 63.28
C GLN A 219 2.91 -1.18 64.02
N ASN A 220 1.92 -1.72 63.29
CA ASN A 220 0.78 -2.41 63.88
C ASN A 220 1.21 -3.73 64.55
N ALA A 221 2.09 -4.50 63.90
CA ALA A 221 2.59 -5.75 64.46
C ALA A 221 3.48 -5.51 65.69
N LEU A 222 4.35 -4.50 65.66
CA LEU A 222 5.17 -4.10 66.82
C LEU A 222 4.28 -3.68 68.00
N TYR A 223 3.26 -2.87 67.74
CA TYR A 223 2.30 -2.45 68.77
C TYR A 223 1.55 -3.65 69.38
N GLN A 224 0.97 -4.51 68.55
CA GLN A 224 0.25 -5.70 69.02
C GLN A 224 1.16 -6.68 69.77
N ARG A 225 2.43 -6.82 69.35
CA ARG A 225 3.42 -7.61 70.06
C ARG A 225 3.78 -6.99 71.43
N ALA A 226 3.89 -5.67 71.51
CA ALA A 226 4.11 -4.95 72.75
C ALA A 226 2.95 -5.14 73.73
N CYS A 227 1.70 -5.03 73.27
CA CYS A 227 0.51 -5.32 74.09
C CYS A 227 0.56 -6.76 74.64
N ALA A 228 0.85 -7.75 73.77
CA ALA A 228 0.96 -9.14 74.17
C ALA A 228 2.06 -9.37 75.23
N TYR A 229 3.23 -8.74 75.09
CA TYR A 229 4.29 -8.82 76.09
C TYR A 229 3.91 -8.13 77.41
N ALA A 230 3.22 -6.99 77.37
CA ALA A 230 2.74 -6.30 78.56
C ALA A 230 1.74 -7.15 79.35
N CYS A 231 0.80 -7.81 78.66
CA CYS A 231 -0.15 -8.74 79.28
C CYS A 231 0.53 -9.99 79.86
N LEU A 232 1.65 -10.43 79.29
CA LEU A 232 2.46 -11.54 79.79
C LEU A 232 3.42 -11.15 80.93
N GLY A 233 3.50 -9.86 81.29
CA GLY A 233 4.40 -9.35 82.34
C GLY A 233 5.86 -9.22 81.88
N VAL A 234 6.10 -9.23 80.58
CA VAL A 234 7.43 -9.15 79.97
C VAL A 234 7.72 -7.70 79.62
N GLU A 235 8.00 -6.89 80.64
CA GLU A 235 8.02 -5.43 80.54
C GLU A 235 9.10 -4.87 79.61
N GLU A 236 10.32 -5.42 79.65
CA GLU A 236 11.44 -4.89 78.87
C GLU A 236 11.20 -5.02 77.36
N GLN A 237 10.75 -6.19 76.89
CA GLN A 237 10.40 -6.39 75.48
C GLN A 237 9.18 -5.58 75.06
N ALA A 238 8.18 -5.44 75.94
CA ALA A 238 7.01 -4.62 75.65
C ALA A 238 7.39 -3.16 75.39
N ILE A 239 8.21 -2.56 76.26
CA ILE A 239 8.67 -1.17 76.11
C ILE A 239 9.55 -1.00 74.87
N TYR A 240 10.44 -1.97 74.59
CA TYR A 240 11.29 -1.94 73.40
C TYR A 240 10.47 -1.91 72.11
N ASP A 241 9.51 -2.82 71.96
CA ASP A 241 8.65 -2.89 70.78
C ASP A 241 7.72 -1.69 70.67
N LEU A 242 7.18 -1.21 71.79
CA LEU A 242 6.33 -0.01 71.83
C LEU A 242 7.12 1.25 71.42
N THR A 243 8.37 1.38 71.87
CA THR A 243 9.25 2.51 71.48
C THR A 243 9.46 2.52 69.98
N ARG A 244 9.73 1.35 69.39
CA ARG A 244 9.91 1.19 67.94
C ARG A 244 8.61 1.47 67.18
N ALA A 245 7.47 1.06 67.73
CA ALA A 245 6.14 1.31 67.17
C ALA A 245 5.79 2.82 67.15
N ILE A 246 6.07 3.52 68.25
CA ILE A 246 5.82 4.97 68.38
C ILE A 246 6.75 5.76 67.47
N ALA A 247 8.03 5.36 67.37
CA ALA A 247 9.00 6.01 66.51
C ALA A 247 8.58 6.02 65.02
N GLY A 248 7.87 4.98 64.55
CA GLY A 248 7.34 4.95 63.20
C GLY A 248 5.95 5.56 63.03
N ARG A 249 5.09 5.47 64.05
CA ARG A 249 3.76 6.12 64.05
C ARG A 249 3.46 6.78 65.39
N ALA A 250 3.67 8.09 65.46
CA ALA A 250 3.46 8.89 66.66
C ALA A 250 2.03 8.80 67.24
N THR A 251 1.00 8.56 66.41
CA THR A 251 -0.39 8.39 66.89
C THR A 251 -0.58 7.17 67.79
N LEU A 252 0.34 6.19 67.76
CA LEU A 252 0.34 5.06 68.69
C LEU A 252 0.66 5.47 70.12
N LYS A 253 1.33 6.60 70.33
CA LYS A 253 1.63 7.14 71.66
C LYS A 253 0.34 7.51 72.39
N GLU A 254 -0.59 8.16 71.70
CA GLU A 254 -1.89 8.53 72.29
C GLU A 254 -2.72 7.27 72.60
N LEU A 255 -2.77 6.33 71.67
CA LEU A 255 -3.47 5.05 71.86
C LEU A 255 -2.89 4.24 73.04
N ALA A 256 -1.56 4.15 73.14
CA ALA A 256 -0.90 3.44 74.23
C ALA A 256 -1.16 4.06 75.62
N ALA A 257 -1.48 5.36 75.70
CA ALA A 257 -1.78 6.02 76.97
C ALA A 257 -3.14 5.58 77.54
N GLU A 258 -4.10 5.40 76.64
CA GLU A 258 -5.49 5.05 76.93
C GLU A 258 -5.70 3.54 77.07
N GLU A 259 -4.83 2.72 76.47
CA GLU A 259 -4.97 1.27 76.43
C GLU A 259 -4.82 0.60 77.81
N ALA A 260 -5.70 -0.37 78.10
CA ALA A 260 -5.70 -1.09 79.37
C ALA A 260 -4.56 -2.11 79.48
N ASP A 261 -4.09 -2.65 78.35
CA ASP A 261 -3.05 -3.68 78.30
C ASP A 261 -1.70 -3.20 78.87
N PHE A 262 -1.45 -1.88 78.84
CA PHE A 262 -0.25 -1.27 79.38
C PHE A 262 -0.37 -0.79 80.83
N GLU A 263 -1.50 -1.04 81.52
CA GLU A 263 -1.64 -0.66 82.93
C GLU A 263 -0.54 -1.25 83.82
N ASN A 264 -0.09 -2.47 83.51
CA ASN A 264 1.01 -3.13 84.23
C ASN A 264 2.35 -2.41 84.07
N LEU A 265 2.53 -1.60 83.01
CA LEU A 265 3.75 -0.85 82.73
C LEU A 265 3.72 0.57 83.30
N LYS A 266 2.54 1.08 83.71
CA LYS A 266 2.39 2.41 84.32
C LYS A 266 3.15 2.44 85.65
N GLY A 267 4.09 3.37 85.78
CA GLY A 267 5.05 3.43 86.89
C GLY A 267 6.45 2.88 86.61
N ASN A 268 6.68 2.25 85.45
CA ASN A 268 8.04 1.94 84.99
C ASN A 268 8.70 3.20 84.40
N GLU A 269 9.88 3.57 84.90
CA GLU A 269 10.59 4.81 84.49
C GLU A 269 10.75 4.93 82.96
N LYS A 270 11.03 3.82 82.27
CA LYS A 270 11.23 3.82 80.81
C LYS A 270 9.92 4.06 80.05
N PHE A 271 8.80 3.53 80.55
CA PHE A 271 7.48 3.72 79.95
C PHE A 271 7.00 5.17 80.16
N GLU A 272 7.15 5.70 81.37
CA GLU A 272 6.81 7.10 81.67
C GLU A 272 7.62 8.08 80.82
N GLN A 273 8.92 7.83 80.62
CA GLN A 273 9.76 8.62 79.71
C GLN A 273 9.29 8.55 78.25
N LEU A 274 8.80 7.40 77.79
CA LEU A 274 8.27 7.25 76.43
C LEU A 274 6.97 8.04 76.23
N MET A 275 6.10 8.07 77.25
CA MET A 275 4.79 8.74 77.20
C MET A 275 4.88 10.25 77.45
N HIS A 276 5.73 10.70 78.39
CA HIS A 276 5.90 12.10 78.75
C HIS A 276 7.09 12.79 78.07
N GLY A 277 8.00 12.03 77.48
CA GLY A 277 9.12 12.55 76.72
C GLY A 277 8.64 13.07 75.37
N ASP A 278 8.41 14.38 75.29
CA ASP A 278 8.55 15.19 74.08
C ASP A 278 8.88 16.63 74.49
N HIS A 279 10.08 16.84 75.04
CA HIS A 279 10.71 18.16 75.14
C HIS A 279 12.23 18.05 74.97
N THR A 280 12.67 17.90 73.72
CA THR A 280 13.80 18.66 73.11
C THR A 280 13.73 18.53 71.60
#